data_AF-A0A699WD86-F1
#
_entry.id   AF-A0A699WD86-F1
#
_cell.length_a   1.000
_cell.length_b   1.000
_cell.length_c   1.000
_cell.angle_alpha   90.00
_cell.angle_beta   90.00
_cell.angle_gamma   90.00
#
_symmetry.space_group_name_H-M   'P 1'
#
loop_
_entity.id
_entity.type
_entity.pdbx_description
1 polymer ?
#
loop_
_entity_poly.entity_id
_entity_poly.type
_entity_poly.pdbx_seq_one_letter_code
_entity_poly.pdbx_strand_id
1 'polypeptide(L)'
;QAELRARIESLQARIRPHFLFNTLNSIASLVTSDPGKAEQAVLDLSDLFRASLGKPGSLTTWREELALAKRYLSIEQYRLGERLQLDWDVSAIPDDLPIPQLTLQPLLENALIYGIAPRVEGGVVRVEADYERGVFILRV
;
A
#
# COMPACT_ATOMS: atom_id res chain seq x y z
N GLN A 1 16.99 -16.61 22.69
CA GLN A 1 15.63 -17.04 22.23
C GLN A 1 14.60 -15.92 22.24
N ALA A 2 14.54 -15.07 23.28
CA ALA A 2 13.65 -13.89 23.31
C ALA A 2 13.95 -12.89 22.18
N GLU A 3 15.23 -12.63 21.88
CA GLU A 3 15.64 -11.72 20.79
C GLU A 3 15.24 -12.24 19.40
N LEU A 4 15.37 -13.54 19.16
CA LEU A 4 14.91 -14.17 17.92
C LEU A 4 13.38 -14.12 17.79
N ARG A 5 12.65 -14.34 18.90
CA ARG A 5 11.18 -14.18 18.92
C ARG A 5 10.77 -12.73 18.67
N ALA A 6 11.41 -11.76 19.33
CA ALA A 6 11.14 -10.35 19.10
C ALA A 6 11.48 -9.93 17.65
N ARG A 7 12.53 -10.50 17.06
CA ARG A 7 12.88 -10.30 15.65
C ARG A 7 11.83 -10.90 14.72
N ILE A 8 11.35 -12.12 15.01
CA ILE A 8 10.30 -12.79 14.24
C ILE A 8 8.98 -12.04 14.39
N GLU A 9 8.59 -11.65 15.60
CA GLU A 9 7.39 -10.84 15.88
C GLU A 9 7.48 -9.46 15.21
N SER A 10 8.65 -8.83 15.20
CA SER A 10 8.89 -7.58 14.48
C SER A 10 8.77 -7.76 12.96
N LEU A 11 9.26 -8.86 12.40
CA LEU A 11 9.09 -9.19 10.99
C LEU A 11 7.64 -9.55 10.65
N GLN A 12 6.94 -10.26 11.54
CA GLN A 12 5.52 -10.58 11.41
C GLN A 12 4.64 -9.34 11.56
N ALA A 13 4.97 -8.39 12.44
CA ALA A 13 4.24 -7.13 12.59
C ALA A 13 4.32 -6.25 11.33
N ARG A 14 5.36 -6.41 10.51
CA ARG A 14 5.50 -5.73 9.21
C ARG A 14 4.58 -6.32 8.13
N ILE A 15 3.95 -7.47 8.41
CA ILE A 15 2.96 -8.11 7.53
C ILE A 15 1.65 -8.15 8.29
N ARG A 16 0.68 -7.31 7.91
CA ARG A 16 -0.65 -7.34 8.53
C ARG A 16 -1.34 -8.67 8.17
N PRO A 17 -1.54 -9.61 9.11
CA PRO A 17 -2.06 -10.94 8.77
C PRO A 17 -3.47 -10.84 8.16
N HIS A 18 -4.28 -9.93 8.67
CA HIS A 18 -5.63 -9.67 8.15
C HIS A 18 -5.62 -9.18 6.69
N PHE A 19 -4.71 -8.27 6.33
CA PHE A 19 -4.55 -7.82 4.94
C PHE A 19 -4.18 -8.98 4.03
N LEU A 20 -3.23 -9.82 4.45
CA LEU A 20 -2.79 -10.99 3.70
C LEU A 20 -3.96 -11.96 3.44
N PHE A 21 -4.70 -12.35 4.49
CA PHE A 21 -5.84 -13.26 4.34
C PHE A 21 -6.91 -12.70 3.40
N ASN A 22 -7.26 -11.41 3.56
CA ASN A 22 -8.27 -10.78 2.71
C ASN A 22 -7.83 -10.66 1.25
N THR A 23 -6.55 -10.37 1.04
CA THR A 23 -5.98 -10.29 -0.31
C THR A 23 -6.02 -11.66 -0.99
N LEU A 24 -5.61 -12.72 -0.29
CA LEU A 24 -5.66 -14.08 -0.82
C LEU A 24 -7.08 -14.52 -1.15
N ASN A 25 -8.07 -14.18 -0.31
CA ASN A 25 -9.48 -14.46 -0.61
C ASN A 25 -9.97 -13.71 -1.85
N SER A 26 -9.57 -12.44 -2.00
CA SER A 26 -9.91 -11.63 -3.17
C SER A 26 -9.28 -12.22 -4.45
N ILE A 27 -8.01 -12.63 -4.38
CA ILE A 27 -7.31 -13.31 -5.46
C ILE A 27 -8.02 -14.62 -5.82
N ALA A 28 -8.38 -15.44 -4.85
CA ALA A 28 -9.08 -16.71 -5.09
C ALA A 28 -10.42 -16.51 -5.83
N SER A 29 -11.15 -15.44 -5.50
CA SER A 29 -12.36 -15.02 -6.22
C SER A 29 -12.05 -14.56 -7.67
N LEU A 30 -10.93 -13.87 -7.87
CA LEU A 30 -10.50 -13.40 -9.18
C LEU A 30 -10.05 -14.55 -10.10
N VAL A 31 -9.47 -15.62 -9.58
CA VAL A 31 -8.98 -16.75 -10.41
C VAL A 31 -10.06 -17.29 -11.35
N THR A 32 -11.32 -17.33 -10.92
CA THR A 32 -12.44 -17.80 -11.75
C THR A 32 -13.12 -16.71 -12.57
N SER A 33 -13.16 -15.48 -12.06
CA SER A 33 -13.92 -14.38 -12.67
C SER A 33 -13.08 -13.51 -13.61
N ASP A 34 -11.82 -13.26 -13.28
CA ASP A 34 -10.85 -12.48 -14.05
C ASP A 34 -9.41 -12.96 -13.74
N PRO A 35 -8.94 -14.02 -14.43
CA PRO A 35 -7.62 -14.61 -14.19
C PRO A 35 -6.47 -13.62 -14.38
N GLY A 36 -6.61 -12.65 -15.29
CA GLY A 36 -5.58 -11.63 -15.53
C GLY A 36 -5.41 -10.69 -14.33
N LYS A 37 -6.52 -10.26 -13.73
CA LYS A 37 -6.45 -9.50 -12.47
C LYS A 37 -5.92 -10.33 -11.31
N ALA A 38 -6.24 -11.63 -11.26
CA ALA A 38 -5.70 -12.52 -10.24
C ALA A 38 -4.16 -12.60 -10.34
N GLU A 39 -3.62 -12.78 -11.55
CA GLU A 39 -2.18 -12.78 -11.80
C GLU A 39 -1.54 -11.46 -11.37
N GLN A 40 -2.09 -10.32 -11.81
CA GLN A 40 -1.56 -9.01 -11.44
C GLN A 40 -1.59 -8.78 -9.92
N ALA A 41 -2.67 -9.18 -9.25
CA ALA A 41 -2.80 -9.07 -7.80
C ALA A 41 -1.74 -9.90 -7.05
N VAL A 42 -1.37 -11.09 -7.56
CA VAL A 42 -0.29 -11.91 -6.99
C VAL A 42 1.06 -11.23 -7.15
N LEU A 43 1.33 -10.61 -8.30
CA LEU A 43 2.56 -9.86 -8.56
C LEU A 43 2.65 -8.62 -7.66
N ASP A 44 1.58 -7.84 -7.59
CA ASP A 44 1.48 -6.66 -6.72
C ASP A 44 1.67 -7.02 -5.24
N LEU A 45 1.06 -8.13 -4.81
CA LEU A 45 1.25 -8.65 -3.45
C LEU A 45 2.71 -9.03 -3.21
N SER A 46 3.34 -9.71 -4.17
CA SER A 46 4.75 -10.12 -4.08
C SER A 46 5.69 -8.92 -3.95
N ASP A 47 5.42 -7.83 -4.69
CA ASP A 47 6.19 -6.58 -4.60
C ASP A 47 6.04 -5.90 -3.24
N LEU A 48 4.81 -5.86 -2.69
CA LEU A 48 4.54 -5.34 -1.34
C LEU A 48 5.27 -6.15 -0.27
N PHE A 49 5.26 -7.47 -0.37
CA PHE A 49 5.99 -8.34 0.56
C PHE A 49 7.50 -8.13 0.48
N ARG A 50 8.04 -7.98 -0.73
CA ARG A 50 9.47 -7.71 -0.92
C ARG A 50 9.86 -6.40 -0.23
N ALA A 51 9.04 -5.36 -0.37
CA ALA A 51 9.28 -4.07 0.26
C ALA A 51 9.17 -4.15 1.79
N SER A 52 8.17 -4.87 2.34
CA SER A 52 7.99 -5.03 3.79
C SER A 52 9.10 -5.83 4.48
N LEU A 53 9.75 -6.73 3.74
CA LEU A 53 10.92 -7.48 4.19
C LEU A 53 12.24 -6.70 4.04
N GLY A 54 12.23 -5.54 3.36
CA GLY A 54 13.38 -4.65 3.21
C GLY A 54 13.95 -4.15 4.54
N LYS A 55 15.18 -3.63 4.54
CA LYS A 55 15.78 -3.08 5.77
C LYS A 55 14.97 -1.87 6.26
N PRO A 56 14.56 -1.80 7.54
CA PRO A 56 13.88 -0.63 8.07
C PRO A 56 14.69 0.65 7.81
N GLY A 57 14.02 1.71 7.34
CA GLY A 57 14.66 3.00 7.07
C GLY A 57 15.54 3.03 5.81
N SER A 58 15.49 2.01 4.94
CA SER A 58 16.08 2.15 3.61
C SER A 58 15.38 3.23 2.80
N LEU A 59 16.16 3.98 2.02
CA LEU A 59 15.64 4.96 1.07
C LEU A 59 15.27 4.25 -0.23
N THR A 60 14.22 4.74 -0.86
CA THR A 60 13.75 4.40 -2.20
C THR A 60 13.47 5.71 -2.94
N THR A 61 13.26 5.65 -4.25
CA THR A 61 12.85 6.83 -5.01
C THR A 61 11.35 7.10 -4.83
N TRP A 62 10.93 8.37 -4.93
CA TRP A 62 9.51 8.74 -4.93
C TRP A 62 8.70 7.91 -5.94
N ARG A 63 9.26 7.70 -7.13
CA ARG A 63 8.65 6.87 -8.18
C ARG A 63 8.34 5.46 -7.68
N GLU A 64 9.29 4.80 -7.01
CA GLU A 64 9.11 3.45 -6.49
C GLU A 64 8.08 3.41 -5.36
N GLU A 65 8.15 4.37 -4.43
CA GLU A 65 7.20 4.48 -3.32
C GLU A 65 5.76 4.71 -3.84
N LEU A 66 5.59 5.62 -4.79
CA LEU A 66 4.30 5.89 -5.43
C LEU A 66 3.78 4.68 -6.20
N ALA A 67 4.65 3.97 -6.92
CA ALA A 67 4.27 2.74 -7.62
C ALA A 67 3.81 1.66 -6.63
N LEU A 68 4.52 1.48 -5.52
CA LEU A 68 4.16 0.54 -4.47
C LEU A 68 2.82 0.89 -3.82
N ALA A 69 2.60 2.17 -3.53
CA ALA A 69 1.34 2.70 -3.00
C ALA A 69 0.16 2.45 -3.94
N LYS A 70 0.33 2.65 -5.26
CA LYS A 70 -0.70 2.36 -6.27
C LYS A 70 -1.02 0.88 -6.34
N ARG A 71 -0.03 -0.01 -6.23
CA ARG A 71 -0.24 -1.47 -6.18
C ARG A 71 -1.02 -1.90 -4.94
N TYR A 72 -0.68 -1.32 -3.79
CA TYR A 72 -1.43 -1.53 -2.55
C TYR A 72 -2.91 -1.16 -2.72
N LEU A 73 -3.19 0.03 -3.24
CA LEU A 73 -4.57 0.49 -3.45
C LEU A 73 -5.30 -0.30 -4.55
N SER A 74 -4.60 -0.78 -5.58
CA SER A 74 -5.15 -1.68 -6.61
C SER A 74 -5.67 -2.99 -6.00
N ILE A 75 -4.89 -3.62 -5.12
CA ILE A 75 -5.32 -4.82 -4.38
C ILE A 75 -6.56 -4.53 -3.54
N GLU A 76 -6.55 -3.40 -2.84
CA GLU A 76 -7.65 -2.97 -1.99
C GLU A 76 -8.92 -2.63 -2.78
N GLN A 77 -8.79 -2.13 -4.02
CA GLN A 77 -9.90 -1.93 -4.95
C GLN A 77 -10.57 -3.24 -5.35
N TYR A 78 -9.84 -4.35 -5.49
CA TYR A 78 -10.49 -5.64 -5.77
C TYR A 78 -11.42 -6.08 -4.63
N ARG A 79 -11.12 -5.68 -3.39
CA ARG A 79 -11.93 -6.00 -2.21
C ARG A 79 -13.08 -5.01 -2.01
N LEU A 80 -12.80 -3.72 -2.18
CA LEU A 80 -13.76 -2.65 -1.88
C LEU A 80 -14.64 -2.29 -3.09
N GLY A 81 -14.24 -2.68 -4.30
CA GLY A 81 -14.95 -2.38 -5.53
C GLY A 81 -15.17 -0.87 -5.68
N GLU A 82 -16.38 -0.50 -6.10
CA GLU A 82 -16.78 0.89 -6.32
C GLU A 82 -16.81 1.75 -5.05
N ARG A 83 -16.72 1.14 -3.85
CA ARG A 83 -16.65 1.88 -2.58
C ARG A 83 -15.31 2.58 -2.37
N LEU A 84 -14.26 2.21 -3.09
CA LEU A 84 -12.95 2.85 -3.00
C LEU A 84 -12.69 3.66 -4.27
N GLN A 85 -12.81 4.98 -4.15
CA GLN A 85 -12.39 5.91 -5.19
C GLN A 85 -11.02 6.48 -4.83
N LEU A 86 -10.17 6.67 -5.84
CA LEU A 86 -8.81 7.18 -5.65
C LEU A 86 -8.65 8.50 -6.40
N ASP A 87 -8.04 9.47 -5.72
CA ASP A 87 -7.68 10.77 -6.28
C ASP A 87 -6.19 11.02 -6.01
N TRP A 88 -5.42 11.34 -7.04
CA TRP A 88 -3.96 11.49 -6.95
C TRP A 88 -3.55 12.86 -7.49
N ASP A 89 -3.04 13.70 -6.60
CA ASP A 89 -2.47 15.00 -6.92
C ASP A 89 -0.99 15.04 -6.51
N VAL A 90 -0.11 14.55 -7.38
CA VAL A 90 1.30 14.26 -7.04
C VAL A 90 2.31 14.67 -8.12
N SER A 91 1.93 15.59 -9.02
CA SER A 91 2.69 15.85 -10.26
C SER A 91 3.96 16.71 -10.11
N ALA A 92 4.17 17.36 -8.96
CA ALA A 92 5.27 18.33 -8.78
C ALA A 92 6.56 17.72 -8.18
N ILE A 93 6.64 16.40 -8.05
CA ILE A 93 7.71 15.75 -7.27
C ILE A 93 8.74 15.12 -8.21
N PRO A 94 10.05 15.36 -8.01
CA PRO A 94 11.08 14.65 -8.73
C PRO A 94 10.98 13.14 -8.49
N ASP A 95 10.96 12.36 -9.57
CA ASP A 95 10.83 10.91 -9.50
C ASP A 95 11.93 10.23 -8.67
N ASP A 96 13.13 10.80 -8.67
CA ASP A 96 14.32 10.33 -7.98
C ASP A 96 14.48 10.89 -6.56
N LEU A 97 13.51 11.69 -6.09
CA LEU A 97 13.53 12.21 -4.72
C LEU A 97 13.64 11.05 -3.72
N PRO A 98 14.70 11.01 -2.88
CA PRO A 98 14.86 9.93 -1.92
C PRO A 98 13.85 10.07 -0.78
N ILE A 99 13.08 9.02 -0.54
CA ILE A 99 12.08 8.92 0.53
C ILE A 99 12.28 7.61 1.31
N PRO A 100 12.00 7.58 2.63
CA PRO A 100 11.98 6.31 3.35
C PRO A 100 10.95 5.36 2.71
N GLN A 101 11.37 4.12 2.47
CA GLN A 101 10.49 3.09 1.94
C GLN A 101 9.30 2.85 2.88
N LEU A 102 8.10 2.65 2.32
CA LEU A 102 6.85 2.44 3.07
C LEU A 102 6.39 3.67 3.87
N THR A 103 6.66 4.88 3.37
CA THR A 103 6.15 6.13 3.95
C THR A 103 4.65 6.30 3.69
N LEU A 104 4.18 6.00 2.48
CA LEU A 104 2.77 6.17 2.11
C LEU A 104 1.88 5.10 2.73
N GLN A 105 2.41 3.88 2.88
CA GLN A 105 1.62 2.72 3.26
C GLN A 105 0.85 2.89 4.58
N PRO A 106 1.45 3.37 5.70
CA PRO A 106 0.71 3.57 6.95
C PRO A 106 -0.44 4.59 6.83
N LEU A 107 -0.26 5.62 6.00
CA LEU A 107 -1.28 6.65 5.79
C LEU A 107 -2.46 6.08 4.99
N LEU A 108 -2.17 5.36 3.91
CA LEU A 108 -3.18 4.70 3.09
C LEU A 108 -3.93 3.62 3.89
N GLU A 109 -3.21 2.83 4.67
CA GLU A 109 -3.78 1.84 5.57
C GLU A 109 -4.75 2.49 6.58
N ASN A 110 -4.40 3.63 7.14
CA ASN A 110 -5.27 4.37 8.05
C ASN A 110 -6.50 4.92 7.32
N ALA A 111 -6.33 5.50 6.13
CA ALA A 111 -7.44 6.00 5.32
C ALA A 111 -8.44 4.89 4.95
N LEU A 112 -7.96 3.70 4.61
CA LEU A 112 -8.83 2.57 4.30
C LEU A 112 -9.54 2.01 5.53
N ILE A 113 -8.83 1.81 6.65
CA ILE A 113 -9.39 1.18 7.85
C ILE A 113 -10.39 2.10 8.54
N TYR A 114 -10.06 3.38 8.67
CA TYR A 114 -10.86 4.32 9.46
C TYR A 114 -11.76 5.20 8.58
N GLY A 115 -11.37 5.44 7.32
CA GLY A 115 -12.13 6.28 6.39
C GLY A 115 -13.11 5.50 5.51
N ILE A 116 -12.67 4.41 4.88
CA ILE A 116 -13.47 3.72 3.85
C ILE A 116 -14.22 2.50 4.39
N ALA A 117 -13.53 1.58 5.08
CA ALA A 117 -14.11 0.32 5.53
C ALA A 117 -15.39 0.48 6.37
N PRO A 118 -15.49 1.44 7.32
CA PRO A 118 -16.70 1.62 8.13
C PRO A 118 -17.88 2.25 7.37
N ARG A 119 -17.63 2.90 6.22
CA ARG A 119 -18.65 3.61 5.45
C ARG A 119 -19.28 2.71 4.40
N VAL A 120 -20.56 2.39 4.53
CA VAL A 120 -21.30 1.56 3.57
C VAL A 120 -21.22 2.12 2.15
N GLU A 121 -21.37 3.43 2.02
CA GLU A 121 -21.32 4.18 0.76
C GLU A 121 -19.90 4.24 0.14
N GLY A 122 -18.87 3.90 0.92
CA GLY A 122 -17.49 4.08 0.52
C GLY A 122 -16.98 5.51 0.66
N GLY A 123 -16.03 5.90 -0.19
CA GLY A 123 -15.47 7.24 -0.21
C GLY A 123 -14.28 7.39 -1.14
N VAL A 124 -13.68 8.58 -1.10
CA VAL A 124 -12.48 8.94 -1.86
C VAL A 124 -11.29 8.96 -0.93
N VAL A 125 -10.23 8.23 -1.28
CA VAL A 125 -8.89 8.43 -0.71
C VAL A 125 -8.14 9.37 -1.64
N ARG A 126 -7.86 10.58 -1.16
CA ARG A 126 -7.12 11.59 -1.91
C ARG A 126 -5.69 11.63 -1.41
N VAL A 127 -4.74 11.40 -2.30
CA VAL A 127 -3.31 11.52 -2.01
C VAL A 127 -2.79 12.77 -2.68
N GLU A 128 -2.37 13.74 -1.87
CA GLU A 128 -1.77 14.99 -2.33
C GLU A 128 -0.30 14.99 -1.91
N ALA A 129 0.60 15.30 -2.84
CA ALA A 129 2.01 15.40 -2.52
C ALA A 129 2.68 16.52 -3.32
N ASP A 130 3.48 17.30 -2.62
CA ASP A 130 4.13 18.50 -3.14
C ASP A 130 5.59 18.58 -2.66
N TYR A 131 6.43 19.24 -3.47
CA TYR A 131 7.84 19.42 -3.18
C TYR A 131 8.28 20.86 -3.50
N GLU A 132 8.32 21.70 -2.47
CA GLU A 132 8.70 23.10 -2.60
C GLU A 132 9.84 23.45 -1.65
N ARG A 133 10.86 24.16 -2.16
CA ARG A 133 11.98 24.72 -1.37
C ARG A 133 12.70 23.68 -0.49
N GLY A 134 12.80 22.44 -0.96
CA GLY A 134 13.43 21.34 -0.24
C GLY A 134 12.54 20.66 0.80
N VAL A 135 11.27 21.04 0.89
CA VAL A 135 10.29 20.45 1.80
C VAL A 135 9.33 19.58 1.01
N PHE A 136 9.27 18.30 1.36
CA PHE A 136 8.27 17.37 0.87
C PHE A 136 7.05 17.38 1.79
N ILE A 137 5.87 17.60 1.22
CA ILE A 137 4.59 17.62 1.94
C ILE A 137 3.73 16.50 1.37
N LEU A 138 3.19 15.64 2.23
CA LEU A 138 2.31 14.54 1.88
C LEU A 138 1.03 14.62 2.71
N ARG A 139 -0.12 14.47 2.04
CA ARG A 139 -1.46 14.39 2.66
C ARG A 139 -2.22 13.21 2.07
N VAL A 140 -2.95 12.51 2.93
CA VAL A 140 -3.79 11.34 2.62
C VAL A 140 -5.07 11.43 3.42
#